data_AF-A0A2A4E3C4-F1
#
_entry.id   AF-A0A2A4E3C4-F1
#
_cell.length_a   1.000
_cell.length_b   1.000
_cell.length_c   1.000
_cell.angle_alpha   90.00
_cell.angle_beta   90.00
_cell.angle_gamma   90.00
#
_symmetry.space_group_name_H-M   'P 1'
#
loop_
_entity.id
_entity.type
_entity.pdbx_description
1 polymer ?
#
loop_
_entity_poly.entity_id
_entity_poly.type
_entity_poly.pdbx_seq_one_letter_code
_entity_poly.pdbx_strand_id
1 'polypeptide(L)' 'MWSSCPEVKIKYSAHVQSIGWMETKSSGQTAGTTGRGLGIEALRISVELPDLRYVYDAVVRGDCKLAGTC' A
#
# COMPACT_ATOMS: atom_id res chain seq x y z
N MET A 1 22.15 -5.60 14.01
CA MET A 1 21.53 -4.32 13.58
C MET A 1 20.95 -4.57 12.20
N TRP A 2 19.75 -5.17 12.14
CA TRP A 2 19.19 -5.68 10.89
C TRP A 2 18.53 -4.52 10.13
N SER A 3 18.92 -4.40 8.87
CA SER A 3 18.56 -3.30 7.99
C SER A 3 17.05 -3.26 7.74
N SER A 4 16.52 -2.04 7.79
CA SER A 4 15.12 -1.71 7.50
C SER A 4 14.73 -2.23 6.12
N CYS A 5 13.67 -3.05 6.05
CA CYS A 5 13.03 -3.34 4.77
C CYS A 5 12.50 -2.01 4.20
N PRO A 6 12.69 -1.76 2.89
CA PRO A 6 12.24 -0.52 2.30
C PRO A 6 10.70 -0.47 2.34
N GLU A 7 10.16 0.54 3.02
CA GLU A 7 8.71 0.70 3.19
C GLU A 7 8.07 1.10 1.86
N VAL A 8 7.16 0.26 1.37
CA VAL A 8 6.32 0.57 0.20
C VAL A 8 5.15 1.43 0.66
N LYS A 9 5.06 2.64 0.11
CA LYS A 9 3.96 3.56 0.43
C LYS A 9 2.84 3.40 -0.59
N ILE A 10 1.66 3.01 -0.10
CA ILE A 10 0.46 2.85 -0.92
C ILE A 10 -0.52 3.98 -0.56
N LYS A 11 -1.00 4.68 -1.58
CA LYS A 11 -2.06 5.69 -1.48
C LYS A 11 -3.24 5.28 -2.35
N TYR A 12 -4.45 5.50 -1.88
CA TYR A 12 -5.64 5.12 -2.62
C TYR A 12 -6.82 6.06 -2.34
N SER A 13 -7.69 6.21 -3.33
CA SER A 13 -8.91 7.00 -3.24
C SER A 13 -10.06 6.21 -3.86
N ALA A 14 -11.24 6.29 -3.23
CA ALA A 14 -12.46 5.65 -3.70
C ALA A 14 -13.43 6.70 -4.27
N HIS A 15 -14.08 6.36 -5.38
CA HIS A 15 -15.22 7.08 -5.90
C HIS A 15 -16.49 6.45 -5.34
N VAL A 16 -17.19 7.19 -4.48
CA VAL A 16 -18.43 6.74 -3.86
C VAL A 16 -19.61 7.31 -4.62
N GLN A 17 -20.60 6.48 -4.91
CA GLN A 17 -21.84 6.87 -5.57
C GLN A 17 -22.43 8.13 -4.91
N SER A 18 -22.81 9.11 -5.73
CA SER A 18 -23.40 10.39 -5.30
C SER A 18 -22.49 11.35 -4.48
N ILE A 19 -21.28 10.94 -4.10
CA ILE A 19 -20.30 11.77 -3.38
C ILE A 19 -19.14 12.18 -4.28
N GLY A 20 -18.73 11.27 -5.17
CA GLY A 20 -17.59 11.47 -6.05
C GLY A 20 -16.29 10.94 -5.45
N TRP A 21 -15.17 11.46 -5.95
CA TRP A 21 -13.83 11.09 -5.47
C TRP A 21 -13.60 11.62 -4.06
N MET A 22 -13.29 10.69 -3.14
CA MET A 22 -12.94 11.04 -1.77
C MET A 22 -11.45 11.37 -1.63
N GLU A 23 -11.08 11.93 -0.49
CA GLU A 23 -9.68 12.22 -0.15
C GLU A 23 -8.81 10.95 -0.26
N THR A 24 -7.61 11.11 -0.83
CA THR A 24 -6.63 10.03 -0.91
C THR A 24 -6.15 9.65 0.48
N LYS A 25 -6.25 8.36 0.81
CA LYS A 25 -5.81 7.77 2.07
C LYS A 25 -4.57 6.91 1.89
N SER A 26 -3.83 6.75 2.98
CA SER A 26 -2.60 5.95 3.03
C SER A 26 -2.91 4.50 3.43
N SER A 27 -1.92 3.61 3.30
CA SER A 27 -2.01 2.23 3.78
C SER A 27 -2.56 2.17 5.22
N GLY A 28 -3.52 1.28 5.45
CA GLY A 28 -4.19 1.10 6.74
C GLY A 28 -5.37 2.02 7.05
N GLN A 29 -5.71 3.00 6.19
CA GLN A 29 -6.83 3.92 6.42
C GLN A 29 -8.01 3.69 5.47
N THR A 30 -9.23 3.53 5.98
CA THR A 30 -10.42 3.35 5.13
C THR A 30 -10.66 4.53 4.17
N ALA A 31 -10.65 4.26 2.86
CA ALA A 31 -11.08 5.21 1.82
C ALA A 31 -12.52 4.90 1.40
N GLY A 32 -13.45 5.80 1.69
CA GLY A 32 -14.88 5.65 1.41
C GLY A 32 -15.76 6.06 2.59
N THR A 33 -17.02 5.64 2.57
CA THR A 33 -17.96 5.88 3.67
C THR A 33 -18.42 4.56 4.29
N THR A 34 -18.30 4.41 5.60
CA THR A 34 -18.86 3.28 6.36
C THR A 34 -20.29 3.58 6.81
N GLY A 35 -21.18 2.57 6.76
CA GLY A 35 -22.54 2.65 7.32
C GLY A 35 -23.56 3.47 6.52
N ARG A 36 -23.22 3.96 5.32
CA ARG A 36 -24.11 4.80 4.49
C ARG A 36 -24.86 4.04 3.40
N GLY A 37 -24.56 2.75 3.20
CA GLY A 37 -25.18 1.92 2.13
C GLY A 37 -24.86 2.37 0.71
N LEU A 38 -23.83 3.20 0.52
CA LEU A 38 -23.41 3.70 -0.79
C LEU A 38 -22.38 2.76 -1.43
N GLY A 39 -22.53 2.52 -2.73
CA GLY A 39 -21.60 1.70 -3.51
C GLY A 39 -20.31 2.45 -3.86
N ILE A 40 -19.22 1.69 -3.99
CA ILE A 40 -17.96 2.18 -4.59
C ILE A 40 -18.05 1.90 -6.09
N GLU A 41 -17.91 2.95 -6.90
CA GLU A 41 -17.99 2.87 -8.36
C GLU A 41 -16.62 2.77 -9.02
N ALA A 42 -15.58 3.34 -8.39
CA ALA A 42 -14.21 3.27 -8.89
C ALA A 42 -13.19 3.36 -7.73
N LEU A 43 -12.01 2.76 -7.96
CA LEU A 43 -10.89 2.80 -7.04
C LEU A 43 -9.64 3.26 -7.79
N ARG A 44 -8.93 4.25 -7.24
CA ARG A 44 -7.65 4.73 -7.75
C ARG A 44 -6.56 4.36 -6.74
N ILE A 45 -5.51 3.70 -7.22
CA ILE A 45 -4.36 3.28 -6.40
C ILE A 45 -3.10 3.90 -6.99
N SER A 46 -2.28 4.49 -6.12
CA SER A 46 -0.95 4.99 -6.42
C SER A 46 0.05 4.29 -5.51
N VAL A 47 1.04 3.64 -6.12
CA VAL A 47 2.11 2.96 -5.40
C VAL A 47 3.38 3.79 -5.54
N GLU A 48 3.93 4.21 -4.40
CA GLU A 48 5.23 4.85 -4.32
C GLU A 48 6.24 3.77 -3.94
N LEU A 49 6.97 3.28 -4.96
CA LEU A 49 8.05 2.34 -4.75
C LEU A 49 9.25 3.08 -4.14
N PRO A 50 9.87 2.55 -3.08
CA PRO A 50 11.15 3.06 -2.60
C PRO A 50 12.22 2.89 -3.69
N ASP A 51 13.31 3.66 -3.63
CA ASP A 51 14.40 3.57 -4.60
C ASP A 51 14.97 2.13 -4.60
N LEU A 52 14.54 1.34 -5.58
CA LEU A 52 15.04 -0.01 -5.80
C LEU A 52 16.34 0.10 -6.61
N ARG A 53 17.37 0.66 -5.99
CA ARG A 53 18.72 0.58 -6.53
C ARG A 53 19.11 -0.89 -6.53
N TYR A 54 19.01 -1.51 -7.72
CA TYR A 54 19.41 -2.87 -8.03
C TYR A 54 20.82 -3.15 -7.48
N VAL A 55 20.90 -3.79 -6.32
CA VAL A 55 22.11 -4.50 -5.91
C VAL A 55 22.12 -5.77 -6.75
N TYR A 56 22.87 -5.73 -7.84
CA TYR A 56 23.20 -6.93 -8.60
C TYR A 56 24.01 -7.86 -7.68
N ASP A 57 23.39 -8.99 -7.34
CA ASP A 57 23.98 -10.22 -6.81
C ASP A 57 24.93 -10.11 -5.60
N ALA A 58 24.39 -10.53 -4.45
CA ALA A 58 25.07 -11.55 -3.66
C ALA A 58 24.00 -12.34 -2.90
N VAL A 59 23.55 -13.43 -3.50
CA VAL A 59 22.90 -14.51 -2.73
C VAL A 59 23.92 -15.01 -1.71
N VAL A 60 23.83 -14.54 -0.46
CA VAL A 60 24.50 -15.20 0.66
C VAL A 60 23.44 -15.53 1.70
N ARG A 61 22.95 -16.77 1.56
CA ARG A 61 22.22 -17.55 2.57
C ARG A 61 20.88 -16.93 2.95
N GLY A 62 19.79 -17.38 2.32
CA GLY A 62 19.22 -18.65 2.74
C GLY A 62 18.68 -18.49 4.14
N ASP A 63 17.58 -17.75 4.28
CA ASP A 63 16.62 -17.76 5.38
C ASP A 63 15.53 -16.72 5.05
N CYS A 64 14.68 -17.01 4.06
CA CYS A 64 13.36 -16.40 4.02
C CYS A 64 12.53 -17.04 5.14
N LYS A 65 12.81 -16.65 6.40
CA LYS A 65 11.90 -16.96 7.50
C LYS A 65 10.64 -16.13 7.29
N LEU A 66 9.67 -16.79 6.68
CA LEU A 66 8.25 -16.63 6.92
C LEU A 66 7.99 -16.45 8.44
N ALA A 67 8.10 -15.23 8.95
CA ALA A 67 7.56 -14.84 10.26
C ALA A 67 7.65 -13.31 10.45
N GLY A 68 6.61 -12.60 10.01
CA GLY A 68 5.96 -11.66 10.93
C GLY A 68 6.60 -10.31 11.22
N THR A 69 7.53 -9.82 10.42
CA THR A 69 7.83 -8.37 10.36
C THR A 69 8.05 -7.90 8.93
N CYS A 70 7.00 -8.05 8.12
CA CYS A 70 6.51 -6.97 7.27
C CYS A 70 5.12 -6.60 7.79
#